data_AF-A0A921G9X1-F1
#
_entry.id   AF-A0A921G9X1-F1
#
_cell.length_a   1.000
_cell.length_b   1.000
_cell.length_c   1.000
_cell.angle_alpha   90.00
_cell.angle_beta   90.00
_cell.angle_gamma   90.00
#
_symmetry.space_group_name_H-M   'P 1'
#
loop_
_entity.id
_entity.type
_entity.pdbx_description
1 polymer ?
#
loop_
_entity_poly.entity_id
_entity_poly.type
_entity_poly.pdbx_seq_one_letter_code
_entity_poly.pdbx_strand_id
1 'polypeptide(L)' 'MKRALVSVTNKDGIVDFCKGLVELGFEIVSTGG' A
#
# COMPACT_ATOMS: atom_id res chain seq x y z
N MET A 1 9.19 12.52 -4.79
CA MET A 1 8.09 11.58 -5.10
C MET A 1 8.17 10.43 -4.11
N LYS A 2 7.11 10.13 -3.35
CA LYS A 2 7.09 9.04 -2.36
C LYS A 2 6.31 7.86 -2.93
N ARG A 3 6.95 6.69 -3.07
CA ARG A 3 6.32 5.48 -3.61
C ARG A 3 6.47 4.33 -2.61
N ALA A 4 5.41 3.55 -2.42
CA ALA A 4 5.40 2.38 -1.55
C ALA A 4 5.11 1.12 -2.37
N LEU A 5 6.02 0.14 -2.33
CA LEU A 5 5.78 -1.18 -2.89
C LEU A 5 5.06 -2.04 -1.85
N VAL A 6 3.88 -2.54 -2.19
CA VAL A 6 3.05 -3.38 -1.33
C VAL A 6 2.98 -4.78 -1.94
N SER A 7 3.66 -5.73 -1.30
CA SER A 7 3.68 -7.15 -1.66
C SER A 7 3.57 -7.97 -0.38
N VAL A 8 2.41 -8.59 -0.15
CA VAL A 8 2.11 -9.33 1.08
C VAL A 8 1.39 -10.62 0.73
N THR A 9 1.55 -11.63 1.57
CA THR A 9 0.79 -12.89 1.46
C THR A 9 -0.53 -12.81 2.24
N ASN A 10 -0.51 -12.26 3.45
CA ASN A 10 -1.71 -11.97 4.23
C ASN A 10 -2.20 -10.55 3.93
N LYS A 11 -3.47 -10.41 3.55
CA LYS A 11 -4.11 -9.15 3.19
C LYS A 11 -5.02 -8.59 4.28
N ASP A 12 -5.07 -9.23 5.44
CA ASP A 12 -5.82 -8.73 6.60
C ASP A 12 -5.36 -7.30 6.93
N GLY A 13 -6.30 -6.35 6.91
CA GLY A 13 -6.05 -4.94 7.23
C GLY A 13 -5.27 -4.14 6.18
N ILE A 14 -4.93 -4.70 5.01
CA ILE A 14 -4.08 -4.01 4.04
C ILE A 14 -4.73 -2.75 3.45
N VAL A 15 -6.05 -2.75 3.32
CA VAL A 15 -6.81 -1.64 2.77
C VAL A 15 -6.65 -0.39 3.63
N ASP A 16 -6.79 -0.52 4.96
CA ASP A 16 -6.70 0.62 5.87
C ASP A 16 -5.26 1.13 6.02
N PHE A 17 -4.28 0.21 5.98
CA PHE A 17 -2.87 0.58 5.89
C PHE A 17 -2.57 1.41 4.62
N CYS A 18 -3.03 0.93 3.46
CA CYS A 18 -2.84 1.61 2.18
C CYS A 18 -3.54 2.98 2.14
N LYS A 19 -4.73 3.12 2.74
CA LYS A 19 -5.38 4.44 2.85
C LYS A 19 -4.52 5.45 3.60
N GLY A 20 -3.93 5.05 4.73
CA GLY A 20 -3.02 5.92 5.49
C GLY A 20 -1.78 6.33 4.68
N LEU A 21 -1.23 5.43 3.85
CA LEU A 21 -0.13 5.77 2.94
C LEU A 21 -0.54 6.81 1.89
N VAL A 22 -1.72 6.68 1.32
CA VAL A 22 -2.25 7.66 0.35
C VAL A 22 -2.43 9.04 1.00
N GLU A 23 -2.97 9.09 2.23
CA GLU A 23 -3.13 10.34 2.98
C GLU A 23 -1.79 11.04 3.28
N LEU A 24 -0.72 10.26 3.46
CA LEU A 24 0.65 10.76 3.66
C LEU A 24 1.36 11.16 2.34
N GLY A 25 0.66 11.06 1.21
CA GLY A 25 1.15 11.43 -0.12
C GLY A 25 2.02 10.37 -0.79
N PHE A 26 1.85 9.09 -0.44
CA PHE A 26 2.50 7.99 -1.14
C PHE A 26 1.66 7.52 -2.33
N GLU A 27 2.34 7.24 -3.44
CA GLU A 27 1.83 6.42 -4.53
C GLU A 27 2.05 4.94 -4.19
N ILE A 28 1.00 4.13 -4.29
CA ILE A 28 1.07 2.70 -4.02
C ILE A 28 1.32 1.95 -5.31
N VAL A 29 2.33 1.08 -5.29
CA VAL A 29 2.65 0.13 -6.35
C VAL A 29 2.52 -1.25 -5.75
N SER A 30 1.84 -2.17 -6.43
CA SER A 30 1.68 -3.55 -5.95
C SER A 30 2.06 -4.54 -7.04
N THR A 31 2.66 -5.66 -6.63
CA THR A 31 2.78 -6.83 -7.49
C THR A 31 1.46 -7.59 -7.47
N GLY A 32 0.98 -8.05 -8.62
CA GLY A 32 -0.27 -8.82 -8.70
C GLY A 32 -0.24 -10.04 -7.78
N GLY A 33 -1.33 -10.24 -7.03
CA GLY A 33 -1.47 -11.28 -6.01
C GLY A 33 -2.56 -10.96 -5.02
#